data_AF-A0A960IXC6-F1
#
_entry.id   AF-A0A960IXC6-F1
#
_cell.length_a   1.000
_cell.length_b   1.000
_cell.length_c   1.000
_cell.angle_alpha   90.00
_cell.angle_beta   90.00
_cell.angle_gamma   90.00
#
_symmetry.space_group_name_H-M   'P 1'
#
loop_
_entity.id
_entity.type
_entity.pdbx_description
1 polymer ?
#
loop_
_entity_poly.entity_id
_entity_poly.type
_entity_poly.pdbx_seq_one_letter_code
_entity_poly.pdbx_strand_id
1 'polypeptide(L)'
;MTSFFDSVDAIRYEGPDSDNPLAFRWYDADRVVLGRTMAEHLRFGVCYWHSFAWDGMDIFGSGTMDRPWNPSSRTGDRSMDPMDAARMKMDAAFEFVSKLGAPFFSFHDIDIAPAGASFAETCRYLDEMVDEAA
;
A
#
# COMPACT_ATOMS: atom_id res chain seq x y z
N MET A 1 -2.17 -8.91 14.55
CA MET A 1 -1.94 -8.37 13.20
C MET A 1 -0.96 -9.29 12.51
N THR A 2 -1.35 -9.82 11.36
CA THR A 2 -0.42 -10.49 10.44
C THR A 2 0.55 -9.43 9.93
N SER A 3 1.85 -9.71 9.95
CA SER A 3 2.86 -8.82 9.37
C SER A 3 3.25 -9.37 7.99
N PHE A 4 3.27 -8.50 6.99
CA PHE A 4 3.49 -8.82 5.58
C PHE A 4 4.94 -8.54 5.15
N PHE A 5 5.61 -7.63 5.85
CA PHE A 5 6.98 -7.21 5.55
C PHE A 5 7.89 -7.46 6.76
N ASP A 6 7.89 -8.68 7.31
CA ASP A 6 8.61 -9.06 8.54
C ASP A 6 10.10 -8.69 8.54
N SER A 7 10.73 -8.72 7.37
CA SER A 7 12.16 -8.41 7.22
C SER A 7 12.46 -6.91 7.07
N VAL A 8 11.45 -6.06 7.15
CA VAL A 8 11.57 -4.61 6.92
C VAL A 8 11.03 -3.87 8.14
N ASP A 9 11.91 -3.15 8.82
CA ASP A 9 11.54 -2.22 9.89
C ASP A 9 11.04 -0.89 9.30
N ALA A 10 10.55 0.01 10.17
CA ALA A 10 10.28 1.38 9.76
C ALA A 10 11.54 2.04 9.18
N ILE A 11 11.40 2.66 8.00
CA ILE A 11 12.48 3.29 7.25
C ILE A 11 12.83 4.62 7.90
N ARG A 12 14.10 4.76 8.30
CA ARG A 12 14.60 5.94 9.03
C ARG A 12 15.53 6.77 8.18
N TYR A 13 15.69 8.03 8.54
CA TYR A 13 16.75 8.86 8.00
C TYR A 13 18.09 8.49 8.65
N GLU A 14 19.10 8.22 7.83
CA GLU A 14 20.48 7.92 8.27
C GLU A 14 21.53 8.85 7.64
N GLY A 15 21.12 9.72 6.72
CA GLY A 15 21.99 10.69 6.08
C GLY A 15 22.69 10.20 4.80
N PRO A 16 23.36 11.13 4.09
CA PRO A 16 23.82 10.91 2.71
C PRO A 16 24.92 9.85 2.58
N ASP A 17 25.66 9.59 3.65
CA ASP A 17 26.78 8.65 3.67
C ASP A 17 26.36 7.23 4.09
N SER A 18 25.08 6.99 4.40
CA SER A 18 24.58 5.66 4.79
C SER A 18 24.69 4.66 3.63
N ASP A 19 25.20 3.47 3.93
CA ASP A 19 25.21 2.30 3.04
C ASP A 19 23.98 1.41 3.19
N ASN A 20 23.11 1.68 4.17
CA ASN A 20 21.86 0.95 4.38
C ASN A 20 20.89 1.21 3.21
N PRO A 21 20.50 0.20 2.42
CA PRO A 21 19.57 0.37 1.32
C PRO A 21 18.13 0.63 1.76
N LEU A 22 17.80 0.35 3.03
CA LEU A 22 16.47 0.54 3.64
C LEU A 22 16.47 1.71 4.63
N ALA A 23 17.19 2.79 4.28
CA ALA A 23 17.19 4.06 4.99
C ALA A 23 17.09 5.24 4.03
N PHE A 24 16.47 6.33 4.47
CA PHE A 24 16.49 7.59 3.75
C PHE A 24 17.85 8.26 3.91
N ARG A 25 18.46 8.59 2.77
CA ARG A 25 19.71 9.36 2.71
C ARG A 25 19.51 10.87 2.75
N TRP A 26 18.35 11.33 2.32
CA TRP A 26 18.07 12.76 2.11
C TRP A 26 16.76 13.22 2.69
N TYR A 27 15.78 12.32 2.81
CA TYR A 27 14.49 12.63 3.38
C TYR A 27 14.55 12.48 4.89
N ASP A 28 14.69 13.61 5.57
CA ASP A 28 14.48 13.76 7.00
C ASP A 28 13.16 14.49 7.19
N ALA A 29 12.12 13.79 7.65
CA ALA A 29 10.75 14.31 7.72
C ALA A 29 10.67 15.61 8.54
N ASP A 30 11.47 15.73 9.61
CA ASP A 30 11.45 16.85 10.56
C ASP A 30 12.38 18.00 10.15
N ARG A 31 13.26 17.79 9.15
CA ARG A 31 14.18 18.82 8.69
C ARG A 31 13.42 20.03 8.16
N VAL A 32 13.65 21.19 8.78
CA VAL A 32 13.06 22.45 8.37
C VAL A 32 13.79 23.01 7.14
N VAL A 33 13.04 23.27 6.07
CA VAL A 33 13.50 23.91 4.84
C VAL A 33 12.60 25.12 4.60
N LEU A 34 13.18 26.33 4.59
CA LEU A 34 12.45 27.58 4.35
C LEU A 34 11.18 27.74 5.24
N GLY A 35 11.27 27.32 6.51
CA GLY A 35 10.21 27.54 7.50
C GLY A 35 9.10 26.48 7.59
N ARG A 36 9.21 25.36 6.86
CA ARG A 36 8.34 24.17 7.00
C ARG A 36 9.17 22.91 7.00
N THR A 37 8.67 21.82 7.59
CA THR A 37 9.36 20.53 7.56
C THR A 37 9.35 19.94 6.15
N MET A 38 10.28 19.01 5.85
CA MET A 38 10.25 18.31 4.56
C MET A 38 8.95 17.54 4.36
N ALA A 39 8.38 16.94 5.42
CA ALA A 39 7.09 16.25 5.35
C ALA A 39 5.97 17.20 4.91
N GLU A 40 5.93 18.43 5.44
CA GLU A 40 4.93 19.44 5.08
C GLU A 40 5.06 19.94 3.64
N HIS A 41 6.28 20.03 3.12
CA HIS A 41 6.53 20.40 1.72
C HIS A 41 6.17 19.30 0.75
N LEU A 42 6.66 18.08 1.01
CA LEU A 42 6.64 16.99 0.03
C LEU A 42 5.32 16.24 0.05
N ARG A 43 4.70 16.08 1.22
CA ARG A 43 3.38 15.47 1.39
C ARG A 43 3.27 14.13 0.63
N PHE A 44 4.26 13.25 0.82
CA PHE A 44 4.33 12.01 0.07
C PHE A 44 3.08 11.15 0.24
N GLY A 45 2.64 10.56 -0.87
CA GLY A 45 1.50 9.68 -0.94
C GLY A 45 1.87 8.32 -1.53
N VAL A 46 1.41 7.23 -0.92
CA VAL A 46 1.50 5.90 -1.52
C VAL A 46 0.35 5.67 -2.48
N CYS A 47 0.69 5.29 -3.71
CA CYS A 47 -0.26 4.96 -4.75
C CYS A 47 -0.75 3.51 -4.56
N TYR A 48 -2.04 3.32 -4.25
CA TYR A 48 -2.59 2.01 -3.90
C TYR A 48 -2.60 1.03 -5.09
N TRP A 49 -3.04 1.48 -6.27
CA TRP A 49 -3.15 0.63 -7.46
C TRP A 49 -1.81 0.01 -7.88
N HIS A 50 -0.74 0.81 -7.98
CA HIS A 50 0.57 0.29 -8.37
C HIS A 50 1.25 -0.52 -7.26
N SER A 51 1.00 -0.20 -5.99
CA SER A 51 1.71 -0.84 -4.87
C SER A 51 1.09 -2.16 -4.45
N PHE A 52 -0.25 -2.26 -4.49
CA PHE A 52 -0.97 -3.38 -3.88
C PHE A 52 -1.96 -4.11 -4.81
N ALA A 53 -2.41 -3.49 -5.91
CA ALA A 53 -3.39 -4.09 -6.82
C ALA A 53 -2.74 -4.73 -8.06
N TRP A 54 -1.83 -4.01 -8.73
CA TRP A 54 -1.18 -4.49 -9.95
C TRP A 54 -0.26 -5.69 -9.66
N ASP A 55 -0.46 -6.77 -10.41
CA ASP A 55 0.26 -8.03 -10.25
C ASP A 55 1.52 -8.13 -11.13
N GLY A 56 1.86 -7.06 -11.87
CA GLY A 56 2.99 -7.00 -12.77
C GLY A 56 2.73 -7.57 -14.17
N MET A 57 1.47 -7.82 -14.55
CA MET A 57 1.15 -8.23 -15.92
C MET A 57 1.43 -7.10 -16.92
N ASP A 58 1.74 -7.48 -18.16
CA ASP A 58 1.87 -6.56 -19.28
C ASP A 58 1.11 -7.10 -20.51
N ILE A 59 1.20 -6.39 -21.64
CA ILE A 59 0.48 -6.78 -22.87
C ILE A 59 1.01 -8.08 -23.52
N PHE A 60 2.12 -8.64 -23.03
CA PHE A 60 2.78 -9.83 -23.55
C PHE A 60 2.80 -11.01 -22.56
N GLY A 61 2.43 -10.82 -21.30
CA GLY A 61 2.56 -11.86 -20.28
C GLY A 61 1.73 -11.66 -19.01
N SER A 62 1.64 -12.73 -18.23
CA SER A 62 0.91 -12.76 -16.96
C SER A 62 1.68 -12.06 -15.82
N GLY A 63 0.96 -11.74 -14.74
CA GLY A 63 1.54 -11.19 -13.51
C GLY A 63 2.70 -12.02 -12.95
N THR A 64 3.66 -11.32 -12.35
CA THR A 64 4.91 -11.88 -11.82
C THR A 64 5.15 -11.53 -10.35
N MET A 65 4.36 -10.64 -9.78
CA MET A 65 4.53 -10.21 -8.38
C MET A 65 3.85 -11.19 -7.44
N ASP A 66 4.64 -11.82 -6.58
CA ASP A 66 4.15 -12.72 -5.53
C ASP A 66 3.62 -11.92 -4.33
N ARG A 67 2.30 -11.78 -4.23
CA ARG A 67 1.64 -10.96 -3.20
C ARG A 67 0.59 -11.80 -2.46
N PRO A 68 0.80 -12.16 -1.18
CA PRO A 68 -0.13 -13.04 -0.46
C PRO A 68 -1.53 -12.43 -0.31
N TRP A 69 -1.64 -11.09 -0.32
CA TRP A 69 -2.90 -10.35 -0.29
C TRP A 69 -3.60 -10.23 -1.65
N ASN A 70 -2.99 -10.69 -2.74
CA ASN A 70 -3.60 -10.69 -4.06
C ASN A 70 -3.96 -12.14 -4.45
N PRO A 71 -5.25 -12.52 -4.42
CA PRO A 71 -5.72 -13.87 -4.75
C PRO A 71 -5.27 -14.37 -6.13
N SER A 72 -5.06 -13.46 -7.09
CA SER A 72 -4.65 -13.80 -8.46
C SER A 72 -3.16 -14.12 -8.57
N SER A 73 -2.35 -13.66 -7.61
CA SER A 73 -0.92 -13.90 -7.62
C SER A 73 -0.58 -15.36 -7.32
N ARG A 74 0.66 -15.76 -7.61
CA ARG A 74 1.13 -17.14 -7.39
C ARG A 74 1.14 -17.55 -5.91
N THR A 75 1.26 -16.60 -4.99
CA THR A 75 1.29 -16.85 -3.54
C THR A 75 -0.03 -16.50 -2.84
N GLY A 76 -1.02 -16.00 -3.59
CA GLY A 76 -2.36 -15.71 -3.07
C GLY A 76 -3.27 -16.94 -3.04
N ASP A 77 -4.29 -16.88 -2.19
CA ASP A 77 -5.34 -17.89 -2.13
C ASP A 77 -6.49 -17.50 -3.08
N ARG A 78 -6.62 -18.24 -4.18
CA ARG A 78 -7.68 -18.06 -5.19
C ARG A 78 -9.10 -18.37 -4.68
N SER A 79 -9.22 -19.05 -3.55
CA SER A 79 -10.50 -19.41 -2.94
C SER A 79 -10.96 -18.40 -1.89
N MET A 80 -10.14 -17.38 -1.59
CA MET A 80 -10.45 -16.34 -0.61
C MET A 80 -11.67 -15.52 -1.04
N ASP A 81 -12.53 -15.20 -0.08
CA ASP A 81 -13.64 -14.27 -0.30
C ASP A 81 -13.09 -12.90 -0.76
N PRO A 82 -13.69 -12.25 -1.77
CA PRO A 82 -13.18 -10.99 -2.31
C PRO A 82 -13.08 -9.86 -1.28
N MET A 83 -13.98 -9.81 -0.29
CA MET A 83 -13.91 -8.81 0.78
C MET A 83 -12.82 -9.14 1.80
N ASP A 84 -12.62 -10.42 2.12
CA ASP A 84 -11.50 -10.83 2.97
C ASP A 84 -10.15 -10.51 2.30
N ALA A 85 -10.05 -10.70 0.98
CA ALA A 85 -8.87 -10.29 0.22
C ALA A 85 -8.67 -8.77 0.21
N ALA A 86 -9.75 -7.98 0.13
CA ALA A 86 -9.69 -6.53 0.22
C ALA A 86 -9.18 -6.05 1.59
N ARG A 87 -9.68 -6.64 2.69
CA ARG A 87 -9.19 -6.36 4.05
C ARG A 87 -7.72 -6.74 4.22
N MET A 88 -7.32 -7.93 3.77
CA MET A 88 -5.92 -8.38 3.83
C MET A 88 -4.98 -7.46 3.04
N LYS A 89 -5.42 -6.97 1.88
CA LYS A 89 -4.67 -6.00 1.07
C LYS A 89 -4.58 -4.64 1.77
N MET A 90 -5.63 -4.21 2.45
CA MET A 90 -5.62 -2.99 3.27
C MET A 90 -4.65 -3.11 4.44
N ASP A 91 -4.64 -4.24 5.17
CA ASP A 91 -3.67 -4.48 6.23
C ASP A 91 -2.22 -4.38 5.71
N ALA A 92 -1.92 -5.02 4.58
CA ALA A 92 -0.61 -4.92 3.94
C ALA A 92 -0.29 -3.48 3.52
N ALA A 93 -1.27 -2.76 2.99
CA ALA A 93 -1.10 -1.37 2.58
C ALA A 93 -0.76 -0.44 3.75
N PHE A 94 -1.50 -0.53 4.85
CA PHE A 94 -1.28 0.32 6.01
C PHE A 94 -0.01 -0.06 6.79
N GLU A 95 0.40 -1.34 6.80
CA GLU A 95 1.73 -1.72 7.29
C GLU A 95 2.83 -1.06 6.46
N PHE A 96 2.75 -1.13 5.12
CA PHE A 96 3.73 -0.51 4.23
C PHE A 96 3.79 1.01 4.39
N VAL A 97 2.63 1.68 4.39
CA VAL A 97 2.51 3.14 4.57
C VAL A 97 3.13 3.56 5.90
N SER A 98 2.84 2.82 6.98
CA SER A 98 3.38 3.07 8.31
C SER A 98 4.89 2.86 8.37
N LYS A 99 5.41 1.78 7.79
CA LYS A 99 6.86 1.51 7.74
C LYS A 99 7.60 2.54 6.90
N LEU A 100 7.02 3.02 5.81
CA LEU A 100 7.61 4.07 4.98
C LEU A 100 7.54 5.47 5.64
N GLY A 101 6.61 5.67 6.59
CA GLY A 101 6.33 6.97 7.20
C GLY A 101 5.60 7.93 6.26
N ALA A 102 4.86 7.40 5.28
CA ALA A 102 4.15 8.24 4.31
C ALA A 102 2.84 8.79 4.91
N PRO A 103 2.61 10.12 4.86
CA PRO A 103 1.43 10.73 5.49
C PRO A 103 0.13 10.61 4.68
N PHE A 104 0.20 10.25 3.39
CA PHE A 104 -0.95 10.14 2.52
C PHE A 104 -0.94 8.84 1.72
N PHE A 105 -2.09 8.49 1.16
CA PHE A 105 -2.23 7.47 0.13
C PHE A 105 -3.35 7.88 -0.84
N SER A 106 -3.38 7.27 -2.01
CA SER A 106 -4.40 7.50 -3.02
C SER A 106 -4.90 6.18 -3.61
N PHE A 107 -6.18 6.13 -3.95
CA PHE A 107 -6.84 4.94 -4.46
C PHE A 107 -7.96 5.29 -5.43
N HIS A 108 -8.29 4.35 -6.33
CA HIS A 108 -9.58 4.27 -6.99
C HIS A 108 -10.49 3.36 -6.15
N ASP A 109 -11.81 3.54 -6.26
CA ASP A 109 -12.81 2.69 -5.60
C ASP A 109 -12.52 1.18 -5.72
N ILE A 110 -12.24 0.72 -6.95
CA ILE A 110 -11.97 -0.69 -7.25
C ILE A 110 -10.62 -1.20 -6.74
N ASP A 111 -9.74 -0.30 -6.28
CA ASP A 111 -8.45 -0.69 -5.72
C ASP A 111 -8.62 -1.23 -4.31
N ILE A 112 -9.55 -0.67 -3.54
CA ILE A 112 -9.74 -1.00 -2.13
C ILE A 112 -10.92 -1.95 -1.90
N ALA A 113 -11.89 -2.01 -2.81
CA ALA A 113 -13.07 -2.85 -2.69
C ALA A 113 -13.34 -3.67 -3.98
N PRO A 114 -13.85 -4.90 -3.87
CA PRO A 114 -14.22 -5.70 -5.03
C PRO A 114 -15.53 -5.21 -5.66
N ALA A 115 -15.70 -5.49 -6.96
CA ALA A 115 -17.00 -5.34 -7.59
C ALA A 115 -17.97 -6.45 -7.11
N GLY A 116 -19.20 -6.07 -6.78
CA GLY A 116 -20.29 -7.00 -6.48
C GLY A 116 -21.03 -7.48 -7.73
N ALA A 117 -22.04 -8.33 -7.53
CA ALA A 117 -22.94 -8.79 -8.58
C ALA A 117 -23.92 -7.71 -9.06
N SER A 118 -24.01 -6.59 -8.33
CA SER A 118 -24.81 -5.42 -8.69
C SER A 118 -24.12 -4.13 -8.24
N PHE A 119 -24.51 -3.00 -8.83
CA PHE A 119 -24.00 -1.69 -8.41
C PHE A 119 -24.25 -1.41 -6.92
N ALA A 120 -25.44 -1.75 -6.41
CA ALA A 120 -25.77 -1.57 -5.00
C ALA A 120 -24.84 -2.40 -4.08
N GLU A 121 -24.45 -3.59 -4.51
CA GLU A 121 -23.51 -4.42 -3.77
C GLU A 121 -22.08 -3.87 -3.85
N THR A 122 -21.63 -3.41 -5.02
CA THR A 122 -20.34 -2.71 -5.17
C THR A 122 -20.25 -1.49 -4.26
N CYS A 123 -21.30 -0.65 -4.20
CA CYS A 123 -21.33 0.49 -3.30
C CYS A 123 -21.23 0.06 -1.84
N ARG A 124 -21.98 -0.98 -1.44
CA ARG A 124 -21.93 -1.50 -0.07
C ARG A 124 -20.52 -2.00 0.30
N TYR A 125 -19.84 -2.71 -0.60
CA TYR A 125 -18.46 -3.16 -0.38
C TYR A 125 -17.48 -1.99 -0.27
N LEU A 126 -17.66 -0.96 -1.11
CA LEU A 126 -16.84 0.25 -1.03
C LEU A 126 -17.07 1.00 0.28
N ASP A 127 -18.31 1.20 0.68
CA ASP A 127 -18.66 1.88 1.95
C ASP A 127 -18.00 1.16 3.14
N GLU A 128 -18.08 -0.17 3.17
CA GLU A 128 -17.45 -0.99 4.21
C GLU A 128 -15.92 -0.84 4.24
N MET A 129 -15.25 -0.84 3.09
CA MET A 129 -13.79 -0.67 3.04
C MET A 129 -13.36 0.78 3.34
N VAL A 130 -14.19 1.77 3.00
CA VAL A 130 -13.91 3.18 3.36
C VAL A 130 -14.01 3.38 4.86
N ASP A 131 -15.00 2.76 5.52
CA ASP A 131 -15.13 2.80 6.98
C ASP A 131 -13.95 2.12 7.67
N GLU A 132 -13.44 1.00 7.13
CA GLU A 132 -12.25 0.31 7.65
C GLU A 132 -10.97 1.15 7.51
N ALA A 133 -10.87 1.97 6.47
CA ALA A 133 -9.69 2.79 6.19
C ALA A 133 -9.60 4.08 7.04
N ALA A 134 -10.63 4.41 7.82
CA ALA A 134 -10.79 5.67 8.56
C ALA A 134 -10.18 5.61 9.97
#